data_AF-A0A2G6PHA6-F1
#
_entry.id   AF-A0A2G6PHA6-F1
#
_cell.length_a   1.000
_cell.length_b   1.000
_cell.length_c   1.000
_cell.angle_alpha   90.00
_cell.angle_beta   90.00
_cell.angle_gamma   90.00
#
_symmetry.space_group_name_H-M   'P 1'
#
loop_
_entity.id
_entity.type
_entity.pdbx_description
1 polymer ?
#
loop_
_entity_poly.entity_id
_entity_poly.type
_entity_poly.pdbx_seq_one_letter_code
_entity_poly.pdbx_strand_id
1 'polypeptide(L)'
;MQYNAKPSILKLPLALAILLVGIISIACKKGEKPFDIVGKWRVVSVQRQGIDLDRSDLVGRTYRFEKDGRCYIDHPVAEETDVLNYRIDEKRKILHLGGEDYQVYLAEGKKFTFGQLRNNEDVITYILTAD
;
A
#
# COMPACT_ATOMS: atom_id res chain seq x y z
N MET A 1 47.13 -67.91 -11.19
CA MET A 1 47.19 -66.55 -10.60
C MET A 1 45.82 -65.90 -10.76
N GLN A 2 45.31 -65.37 -9.65
CA GLN A 2 44.44 -64.18 -9.56
C GLN A 2 42.94 -64.29 -9.88
N TYR A 3 42.20 -64.44 -8.77
CA TYR A 3 41.04 -63.65 -8.31
C TYR A 3 39.69 -63.70 -9.05
N ASN A 4 38.83 -64.59 -8.52
CA ASN A 4 37.44 -64.31 -8.17
C ASN A 4 37.28 -62.92 -7.52
N ALA A 5 36.33 -62.11 -7.99
CA ALA A 5 35.24 -61.54 -7.19
C ALA A 5 34.48 -60.45 -7.96
N LYS A 6 33.16 -60.63 -8.08
CA LYS A 6 32.17 -59.57 -8.38
C LYS A 6 32.27 -58.45 -7.34
N PRO A 7 32.11 -57.18 -7.76
CA PRO A 7 31.41 -56.17 -6.99
C PRO A 7 30.04 -55.96 -7.65
N SER A 8 28.95 -56.50 -7.10
CA SER A 8 28.22 -55.94 -5.96
C SER A 8 27.72 -54.53 -6.28
N ILE A 9 26.52 -54.51 -6.84
CA ILE A 9 25.67 -53.35 -7.08
C ILE A 9 25.67 -52.50 -5.81
N LEU A 10 26.31 -51.32 -5.87
CA LEU A 10 26.18 -50.29 -4.85
C LEU A 10 24.72 -49.82 -4.88
N LYS A 11 23.89 -50.40 -4.01
CA LYS A 11 22.63 -49.82 -3.61
C LYS A 11 22.98 -48.59 -2.76
N LEU A 12 23.06 -47.42 -3.41
CA LEU A 12 23.00 -46.15 -2.70
C LEU A 12 21.69 -46.15 -1.91
N PRO A 13 21.71 -46.05 -0.56
CA PRO A 13 20.46 -45.93 0.19
C PRO A 13 19.82 -44.58 -0.17
N LEU A 14 18.72 -44.67 -0.93
CA LEU A 14 17.80 -43.61 -1.37
C LEU A 14 17.15 -42.83 -0.19
N ALA A 15 17.65 -42.97 1.04
CA ALA A 15 16.99 -42.58 2.26
C ALA A 15 17.62 -41.38 2.98
N LEU A 16 18.71 -40.79 2.46
CA LEU A 16 19.43 -39.71 3.15
C LEU A 16 19.64 -38.44 2.32
N ALA A 17 18.72 -38.14 1.40
CA ALA A 17 18.66 -36.86 0.69
C ALA A 17 17.32 -36.12 0.89
N ILE A 18 16.45 -36.63 1.76
CA ILE A 18 15.11 -36.07 2.02
C ILE A 18 15.13 -35.09 3.22
N LEU A 19 16.22 -35.01 3.99
CA LEU A 19 16.23 -34.32 5.29
C LEU A 19 16.76 -32.87 5.30
N LEU A 20 16.97 -32.25 4.13
CA LEU A 20 17.54 -30.89 4.05
C LEU A 20 16.80 -29.93 3.10
N VAL A 21 15.60 -30.31 2.66
CA VAL A 21 14.62 -29.37 2.05
C VAL A 21 13.55 -28.99 3.09
N GLY A 22 13.91 -29.07 4.36
CA GLY A 22 13.18 -28.51 5.49
C GLY A 22 13.64 -27.09 5.80
N ILE A 23 14.10 -26.31 4.81
CA ILE A 23 14.23 -24.86 4.95
C ILE A 23 12.80 -24.31 4.90
N ILE A 24 12.11 -24.46 6.04
CA ILE A 24 11.43 -23.38 6.75
C ILE A 24 10.99 -22.29 5.77
N SER A 25 10.00 -22.65 4.96
CA SER A 25 9.10 -21.72 4.29
C SER A 25 8.23 -21.04 5.34
N ILE A 26 8.84 -20.38 6.33
CA ILE A 26 8.19 -19.28 7.01
C ILE A 26 8.28 -18.13 6.01
N ALA A 27 7.51 -18.25 4.94
CA ALA A 27 6.91 -17.08 4.34
C ALA A 27 6.09 -16.48 5.47
N CYS A 28 6.76 -15.63 6.26
CA CYS A 28 6.14 -14.65 7.10
C CYS A 28 5.40 -13.78 6.10
N LYS A 29 4.18 -14.21 5.72
CA LYS A 29 3.18 -13.33 5.15
C LYS A 29 2.96 -12.33 6.27
N LYS A 30 3.79 -11.28 6.27
CA LYS A 30 3.56 -10.05 7.01
C LYS A 30 2.16 -9.69 6.55
N GLY A 31 1.17 -10.04 7.38
CA GLY A 31 -0.23 -10.00 6.97
C GLY A 31 -0.43 -8.65 6.34
N GLU A 32 -0.78 -8.62 5.06
CA GLU A 32 -1.10 -7.37 4.37
C GLU A 32 -2.14 -6.72 5.26
N LYS A 33 -1.71 -5.69 6.00
CA LYS A 33 -2.65 -4.99 6.86
C LYS A 33 -3.71 -4.47 5.92
N PRO A 34 -5.00 -4.69 6.23
CA PRO A 34 -6.05 -4.17 5.40
C PRO A 34 -5.79 -2.69 5.19
N PHE A 35 -5.99 -2.27 3.96
CA PHE A 35 -5.84 -0.90 3.52
C PHE A 35 -6.92 -0.07 4.24
N ASP A 36 -6.62 0.42 5.44
CA ASP A 36 -7.56 1.14 6.29
C ASP A 36 -7.13 2.61 6.39
N ILE A 37 -7.91 3.48 5.76
CA ILE A 37 -7.71 4.93 5.78
C ILE A 37 -8.70 5.64 6.70
N VAL A 38 -9.54 4.90 7.44
CA VAL A 38 -10.50 5.50 8.37
C VAL A 38 -9.75 6.30 9.42
N GLY A 39 -10.20 7.52 9.66
CA GLY A 39 -9.58 8.45 10.59
C GLY A 39 -9.32 9.82 9.97
N LYS A 40 -8.59 10.64 10.74
CA LYS A 40 -8.29 12.02 10.42
C LYS A 40 -6.87 12.14 9.85
N TRP A 41 -6.75 12.81 8.72
CA TRP A 41 -5.51 12.98 7.98
C TRP A 41 -5.31 14.44 7.62
N ARG A 42 -4.12 14.98 7.87
CA ARG A 42 -3.75 16.35 7.55
C ARG A 42 -2.82 16.37 6.36
N VAL A 43 -3.10 17.21 5.37
CA VAL A 43 -2.20 17.46 4.23
C VAL A 43 -0.95 18.17 4.73
N VAL A 44 0.22 17.58 4.50
CA VAL A 44 1.53 18.15 4.88
C VAL A 44 2.37 18.58 3.68
N SER A 45 2.13 17.98 2.51
CA SER A 45 2.73 18.42 1.25
C SER A 45 1.80 18.09 0.08
N VAL A 46 1.97 18.84 -1.00
CA VAL A 46 1.30 18.62 -2.28
C VAL A 46 2.36 18.65 -3.36
N GLN A 47 2.34 17.66 -4.24
CA GLN A 47 3.33 17.48 -5.29
C GLN A 47 2.70 17.43 -6.67
N ARG A 48 3.49 17.73 -7.70
CA ARG A 48 3.20 17.37 -9.09
C ARG A 48 4.47 16.79 -9.69
N GLN A 49 4.38 15.58 -10.25
CA GLN A 49 5.54 14.88 -10.83
C GLN A 49 6.72 14.77 -9.85
N GLY A 50 6.43 14.57 -8.56
CA GLY A 50 7.42 14.47 -7.49
C GLY A 50 8.05 15.79 -7.02
N ILE A 51 7.65 16.92 -7.59
CA ILE A 51 8.10 18.26 -7.17
C ILE A 51 7.08 18.84 -6.20
N ASP A 52 7.52 19.25 -5.01
CA ASP A 52 6.68 19.97 -4.04
C ASP A 52 6.18 21.29 -4.64
N LEU A 53 4.88 21.53 -4.51
CA LEU A 53 4.21 22.74 -4.93
C LEU A 53 3.98 23.65 -3.72
N ASP A 54 4.18 24.95 -3.90
CA ASP A 54 3.71 25.93 -2.93
C ASP A 54 2.18 26.05 -3.01
N ARG A 55 1.50 25.30 -2.14
CA ARG A 55 0.04 25.22 -2.05
C ARG A 55 -0.41 25.47 -0.62
N SER A 56 -0.13 26.68 -0.14
CA SER A 56 -0.60 27.16 1.16
C SER A 56 -2.13 27.09 1.33
N ASP A 57 -2.89 27.06 0.23
CA ASP A 57 -4.34 26.85 0.18
C ASP A 57 -4.78 25.38 0.46
N LEU A 58 -3.87 24.42 0.27
CA LEU A 58 -4.12 22.99 0.44
C LEU A 58 -3.42 22.40 1.66
N VAL A 59 -2.20 22.86 1.97
CA VAL A 59 -1.45 22.40 3.13
C VAL A 59 -2.20 22.78 4.42
N GLY A 60 -2.32 21.82 5.34
CA GLY A 60 -3.11 21.96 6.56
C GLY A 60 -4.59 21.58 6.41
N ARG A 61 -5.09 21.40 5.19
CA ARG A 61 -6.42 20.81 4.95
C ARG A 61 -6.51 19.44 5.61
N THR A 62 -7.65 19.16 6.24
CA THR A 62 -7.87 17.90 6.92
C THR A 62 -8.92 17.08 6.17
N TYR A 63 -8.64 15.79 5.97
CA TYR A 63 -9.57 14.80 5.45
C TYR A 63 -9.93 13.85 6.60
N ARG A 64 -11.21 13.70 6.91
CA ARG A 64 -11.72 12.76 7.91
C ARG A 64 -12.59 11.72 7.23
N PHE A 65 -12.05 10.51 7.06
CA PHE A 65 -12.74 9.36 6.45
C PHE A 65 -13.47 8.56 7.53
N GLU A 66 -14.79 8.45 7.40
CA GLU A 66 -15.65 7.72 8.33
C GLU A 66 -16.05 6.36 7.77
N LYS A 67 -16.30 5.39 8.66
CA LYS A 67 -16.65 4.00 8.28
C LYS A 67 -17.94 3.88 7.46
N ASP A 68 -18.78 4.92 7.47
CA ASP A 68 -20.02 4.98 6.70
C ASP A 68 -19.82 5.42 5.23
N GLY A 69 -18.57 5.64 4.81
CA GLY A 69 -18.25 6.06 3.45
C GLY A 69 -18.34 7.56 3.22
N ARG A 70 -18.43 8.39 4.28
CA ARG A 70 -18.34 9.85 4.18
C ARG A 70 -16.93 10.35 4.49
N CYS A 71 -16.50 11.35 3.74
CA CYS A 71 -15.26 12.08 3.96
C CYS A 71 -15.60 13.55 4.20
N TYR A 72 -15.14 14.07 5.34
CA TYR A 72 -15.24 15.49 5.68
C TYR A 72 -13.91 16.16 5.36
N ILE A 73 -13.95 17.25 4.63
CA ILE A 73 -12.77 17.98 4.20
C ILE A 73 -12.84 19.38 4.81
N ASP A 74 -11.96 19.66 5.77
CA ASP A 74 -11.91 20.95 6.46
C ASP A 74 -10.90 21.88 5.77
N HIS A 75 -11.37 23.04 5.30
CA HIS A 75 -10.60 24.03 4.57
C HIS A 75 -10.14 25.14 5.53
N PRO A 76 -8.88 25.14 6.00
CA PRO A 76 -8.45 26.05 7.06
C PRO A 76 -8.47 27.53 6.63
N VAL A 77 -8.31 27.80 5.33
CA VAL A 77 -8.29 29.17 4.79
C VAL A 77 -9.69 29.71 4.54
N ALA A 78 -10.62 28.86 4.11
CA ALA A 78 -11.99 29.25 3.77
C ALA A 78 -12.96 29.14 4.97
N GLU A 79 -12.56 28.46 6.05
CA GLU A 79 -13.42 28.13 7.19
C GLU A 79 -14.69 27.34 6.79
N GLU A 80 -14.57 26.54 5.73
CA GLU A 80 -15.65 25.70 5.19
C GLU A 80 -15.31 24.22 5.35
N THR A 81 -16.35 23.38 5.44
CA THR A 81 -16.23 21.92 5.44
C THR A 81 -17.05 21.32 4.32
N ASP A 82 -16.39 20.63 3.40
CA ASP A 82 -17.04 19.82 2.38
C ASP A 82 -17.36 18.42 2.92
N VAL A 83 -18.47 17.84 2.46
CA VAL A 83 -18.83 16.44 2.76
C VAL A 83 -19.00 15.68 1.46
N LEU A 84 -18.09 14.75 1.22
CA LEU A 84 -18.08 13.93 0.00
C LEU A 84 -18.26 12.46 0.35
N ASN A 85 -18.90 11.70 -0.53
CA ASN A 85 -18.87 10.25 -0.44
C ASN A 85 -17.52 9.72 -0.92
N TYR A 86 -17.04 8.64 -0.31
CA TYR A 86 -15.86 7.93 -0.73
C TYR A 86 -16.06 6.41 -0.74
N ARG A 87 -15.26 5.74 -1.55
CA ARG A 87 -15.13 4.27 -1.55
C ARG A 87 -13.73 3.90 -2.00
N ILE A 88 -13.29 2.71 -1.62
CA ILE A 88 -11.95 2.21 -1.94
C ILE A 88 -12.08 0.93 -2.78
N ASP A 89 -11.32 0.85 -3.86
CA ASP A 89 -10.98 -0.41 -4.52
C ASP A 89 -9.58 -0.83 -4.05
N GLU A 90 -9.51 -1.74 -3.09
CA GLU A 90 -8.24 -2.19 -2.51
C GLU A 90 -7.37 -2.94 -3.53
N LYS A 91 -7.99 -3.68 -4.47
CA LYS A 91 -7.27 -4.48 -5.46
C LYS A 91 -6.54 -3.58 -6.44
N ARG A 92 -7.17 -2.48 -6.83
CA ARG A 92 -6.61 -1.49 -7.76
C ARG A 92 -5.89 -0.35 -7.05
N LYS A 93 -5.99 -0.28 -5.71
CA LYS A 93 -5.54 0.83 -4.88
C LYS A 93 -6.12 2.17 -5.34
N ILE A 94 -7.41 2.20 -5.66
CA ILE A 94 -8.11 3.42 -6.09
C ILE A 94 -8.98 3.93 -4.95
N LEU A 95 -8.87 5.22 -4.65
CA LEU A 95 -9.81 5.98 -3.83
C LEU A 95 -10.75 6.72 -4.78
N HIS A 96 -12.04 6.41 -4.71
CA HIS A 96 -13.07 7.25 -5.31
C HIS A 96 -13.52 8.26 -4.26
N LEU A 97 -13.44 9.56 -4.55
CA LEU A 97 -13.81 10.63 -3.62
C LEU A 97 -14.51 11.75 -4.39
N GLY A 98 -15.75 12.07 -4.01
CA GLY A 98 -16.50 13.17 -4.64
C GLY A 98 -16.78 12.99 -6.14
N GLY A 99 -16.76 11.75 -6.65
CA GLY A 99 -16.94 11.45 -8.07
C GLY A 99 -15.65 11.43 -8.90
N GLU A 100 -14.49 11.68 -8.30
CA GLU A 100 -13.18 11.59 -8.94
C GLU A 100 -12.41 10.37 -8.43
N ASP A 101 -11.51 9.86 -9.27
CA ASP A 101 -10.67 8.70 -8.99
C ASP A 101 -9.24 9.14 -8.66
N TYR A 102 -8.72 8.60 -7.56
CA TYR A 102 -7.38 8.88 -7.06
C TYR A 102 -6.61 7.57 -6.93
N GLN A 103 -5.39 7.54 -7.45
CA GLN A 103 -4.47 6.44 -7.21
C GLN A 103 -3.87 6.59 -5.81
N VAL A 104 -3.98 5.54 -5.00
CA VAL A 104 -3.32 5.49 -3.70
C VAL A 104 -1.96 4.85 -3.85
N TYR A 105 -0.92 5.58 -3.43
CA TYR A 105 0.48 5.14 -3.49
C TYR A 105 0.95 4.55 -2.17
N LEU A 106 0.47 5.09 -1.05
CA LEU A 106 0.85 4.66 0.31
C LEU A 106 -0.33 4.88 1.26
N ALA A 107 -0.65 3.89 2.10
CA ALA A 107 -1.58 4.05 3.22
C ALA A 107 -1.16 3.09 4.35
N GLU A 108 -0.14 3.49 5.11
CA GLU A 108 0.42 2.64 6.15
C GLU A 108 0.84 3.46 7.37
N GLY A 109 0.42 3.00 8.55
CA GLY A 109 0.74 3.64 9.82
C GLY A 109 0.20 5.07 9.88
N LYS A 110 1.10 6.06 9.91
CA LYS A 110 0.76 7.49 9.96
C LYS A 110 0.93 8.20 8.61
N LYS A 111 1.13 7.47 7.52
CA LYS A 111 1.37 8.06 6.19
C LYS A 111 0.29 7.64 5.22
N PHE A 112 -0.28 8.63 4.53
CA PHE A 112 -1.26 8.42 3.48
C PHE A 112 -0.92 9.31 2.29
N THR A 113 -0.81 8.73 1.10
CA THR A 113 -0.41 9.42 -0.13
C THR A 113 -1.27 8.93 -1.27
N PHE A 114 -1.96 9.87 -1.92
CA PHE A 114 -2.79 9.58 -3.08
C PHE A 114 -2.70 10.73 -4.09
N GLY A 115 -2.82 10.41 -5.38
CA GLY A 115 -2.76 11.40 -6.46
C GLY A 115 -3.92 11.28 -7.42
N GLN A 116 -4.29 12.40 -8.02
CA GLN A 116 -5.33 12.45 -9.04
C GLN A 116 -4.73 12.08 -10.40
N LEU A 117 -5.27 11.02 -11.02
CA LEU A 117 -4.92 10.65 -12.38
C LEU A 117 -5.93 11.26 -13.35
N ARG A 118 -5.47 12.08 -14.30
CA ARG A 118 -6.28 12.49 -15.45
C ARG A 118 -5.50 12.18 -16.71
N ASN A 119 -6.11 11.45 -17.65
CA ASN A 119 -5.48 11.06 -18.92
C ASN A 119 -4.10 10.36 -18.74
N ASN A 120 -3.97 9.48 -17.75
CA ASN A 120 -2.70 8.84 -17.35
C ASN A 120 -1.58 9.79 -16.86
N GLU A 121 -1.89 11.06 -16.59
CA GLU A 121 -0.95 12.00 -16.00
C GLU A 121 -1.28 12.21 -14.52
N ASP A 122 -0.24 12.21 -13.68
CA ASP A 122 -0.34 12.66 -12.28
C ASP A 122 -0.49 14.18 -12.26
N VAL A 123 -1.71 14.62 -11.97
CA VAL A 123 -2.08 16.04 -11.96
C VAL A 123 -1.60 16.70 -10.67
N ILE A 124 -1.80 15.99 -9.56
CA ILE A 124 -1.53 16.43 -8.21
C ILE A 124 -1.51 15.23 -7.26
N THR A 125 -0.48 15.16 -6.43
CA THR A 125 -0.33 14.15 -5.38
C THR A 125 -0.40 14.82 -4.02
N TYR A 126 -1.25 14.29 -3.14
CA TYR A 126 -1.41 14.72 -1.76
C TYR A 126 -0.61 13.81 -0.83
N ILE A 127 0.19 14.40 0.04
CA ILE A 127 0.91 13.70 1.09
C ILE A 127 0.30 14.12 2.42
N LEU A 128 -0.22 13.15 3.15
CA LEU A 128 -0.95 13.35 4.40
C LEU A 128 -0.34 12.54 5.54
N THR A 129 -0.51 13.07 6.74
CA THR A 129 -0.18 12.38 7.99
C THR A 129 -1.40 12.24 8.87
N ALA A 130 -1.48 11.15 9.63
CA ALA A 130 -2.52 11.00 10.65
C ALA A 130 -2.42 12.14 11.68
N ASP A 131 -3.55 12.80 11.95
CA ASP A 131 -3.67 13.89 12.94
C ASP A 131 -4.04 13.35 14.32
#